data_AF-A0A838ZNL4-F1
#
_entry.id   AF-A0A838ZNL4-F1
#
_cell.length_a   1.000
_cell.length_b   1.000
_cell.length_c   1.000
_cell.angle_alpha   90.00
_cell.angle_beta   90.00
_cell.angle_gamma   90.00
#
_symmetry.space_group_name_H-M   'P 1'
#
loop_
_entity.id
_entity.type
_entity.pdbx_description
1 polymer ?
#
loop_
_entity_poly.entity_id
_entity_poly.type
_entity_poly.pdbx_seq_one_letter_code
_entity_poly.pdbx_strand_id
1 'polypeptide(L)'
;MKTTLSLIFTLFFFVAQAQLEKVEMIDFYKWSNQDVHYNTVVVSENFIEAGEGLATVRVKYNLDGLTKMVEFDALASFESYDQYFELYFMGGDDAAFITGSGSYTPDNFLLTYDWDGNYLSGVTADHNALEQENVEFSDLDQIMVRDANHLRELIKEFYSSNDPIYRDLMVYASQFD
;
A
#
# COMPACT_ATOMS: atom_id res chain seq x y z
N MET A 1 -2.99 -8.29 -60.82
CA MET A 1 -3.28 -7.49 -59.61
C MET A 1 -3.58 -8.45 -58.47
N LYS A 2 -2.66 -8.63 -57.53
CA LYS A 2 -2.91 -9.25 -56.23
C LYS A 2 -2.05 -8.52 -55.21
N THR A 3 -2.63 -7.51 -54.58
CA THR A 3 -2.07 -6.81 -53.42
C THR A 3 -2.24 -7.72 -52.22
N THR A 4 -1.14 -8.26 -51.70
CA THR A 4 -1.12 -8.92 -50.40
C THR A 4 -1.19 -7.84 -49.33
N LEU A 5 -2.39 -7.67 -48.75
CA LEU A 5 -2.63 -6.83 -47.59
C LEU A 5 -2.02 -7.53 -46.37
N SER A 6 -0.85 -7.08 -45.92
CA SER A 6 -0.23 -7.54 -44.68
C SER A 6 -0.92 -6.84 -43.52
N LEU A 7 -1.86 -7.52 -42.86
CA LEU A 7 -2.47 -7.06 -41.62
C LEU A 7 -1.49 -7.36 -40.47
N ILE A 8 -0.74 -6.36 -40.04
CA ILE A 8 0.08 -6.45 -38.82
C ILE A 8 -0.90 -6.37 -37.66
N PHE A 9 -1.16 -7.52 -37.03
CA PHE A 9 -1.95 -7.62 -35.82
C PHE A 9 -1.04 -7.26 -34.64
N THR A 10 -1.00 -5.98 -34.29
CA THR A 10 -0.31 -5.53 -33.07
C THR A 10 -1.13 -5.99 -31.88
N LEU A 11 -0.78 -7.14 -31.29
CA LEU A 11 -1.28 -7.56 -29.99
C LEU A 11 -0.79 -6.54 -28.96
N PHE A 12 -1.67 -5.61 -28.57
CA PHE A 12 -1.54 -4.89 -27.31
C PHE A 12 -1.77 -5.92 -26.20
N PHE A 13 -0.69 -6.42 -25.62
CA PHE A 13 -0.76 -7.07 -24.31
C PHE A 13 -1.18 -5.98 -23.32
N PHE A 14 -2.47 -5.93 -22.99
CA PHE A 14 -2.91 -5.35 -21.74
C PHE A 14 -2.33 -6.23 -20.64
N VAL A 15 -1.23 -5.79 -20.03
CA VAL A 15 -0.86 -6.29 -18.71
C VAL A 15 -2.02 -5.86 -17.82
N ALA A 16 -2.90 -6.79 -17.48
CA ALA A 16 -3.91 -6.56 -16.46
C ALA A 16 -3.13 -6.35 -15.16
N GLN A 17 -2.89 -5.10 -14.79
CA GLN A 17 -2.51 -4.80 -13.42
C GLN A 17 -3.65 -5.32 -12.55
N ALA A 18 -3.33 -6.18 -11.59
CA ALA A 18 -4.31 -6.71 -10.66
C ALA A 18 -4.83 -5.54 -9.83
N GLN A 19 -5.97 -4.98 -10.24
CA GLN A 19 -6.61 -3.89 -9.53
C GLN A 19 -7.45 -4.48 -8.40
N LEU A 20 -7.41 -3.86 -7.21
CA LEU A 20 -8.26 -4.24 -6.10
C LEU A 20 -9.74 -4.29 -6.52
N GLU A 21 -10.39 -5.44 -6.32
CA GLU A 21 -11.80 -5.70 -6.62
C GLU A 21 -12.73 -4.94 -5.66
N LYS A 22 -12.34 -4.83 -4.39
CA LYS A 22 -13.11 -4.11 -3.35
C LYS A 22 -12.22 -3.64 -2.21
N VAL A 23 -12.35 -2.37 -1.82
CA VAL A 23 -11.70 -1.83 -0.61
C VAL A 23 -12.41 -2.35 0.64
N GLU A 24 -11.71 -3.11 1.46
CA GLU A 24 -12.21 -3.67 2.74
C GLU A 24 -11.39 -3.20 3.93
N MET A 25 -10.14 -2.77 3.71
CA MET A 25 -9.30 -2.17 4.74
C MET A 25 -8.54 -0.99 4.17
N ILE A 26 -8.44 0.06 4.99
CA ILE A 26 -7.52 1.18 4.78
C ILE A 26 -6.92 1.57 6.12
N ASP A 27 -5.59 1.65 6.17
CA ASP A 27 -4.86 2.10 7.35
C ASP A 27 -3.69 2.99 6.97
N PHE A 28 -3.25 3.81 7.93
CA PHE A 28 -2.22 4.84 7.75
C PHE A 28 -1.14 4.70 8.81
N TYR A 29 0.11 4.81 8.38
CA TYR A 29 1.27 4.71 9.28
C TYR A 29 2.32 5.75 8.92
N LYS A 30 3.27 5.92 9.82
CA LYS A 30 4.47 6.73 9.61
C LYS A 30 5.67 6.07 10.25
N TRP A 31 6.84 6.31 9.68
CA TRP A 31 8.12 5.96 10.28
C TRP A 31 9.16 7.01 9.88
N SER A 32 10.35 6.89 10.49
CA SER A 32 11.50 7.70 10.11
C SER A 32 12.71 6.82 9.94
N ASN A 33 13.50 7.09 8.91
CA ASN A 33 14.82 6.51 8.74
C ASN A 33 15.81 7.67 8.63
N GLN A 34 16.70 7.78 9.61
CA GLN A 34 17.62 8.92 9.77
C GLN A 34 16.83 10.25 9.76
N ASP A 35 17.11 11.12 8.79
CA ASP A 35 16.49 12.44 8.66
C ASP A 35 15.28 12.44 7.70
N VAL A 36 14.87 11.27 7.19
CA VAL A 36 13.73 11.15 6.27
C VAL A 36 12.52 10.64 7.00
N HIS A 37 11.41 11.37 6.87
CA HIS A 37 10.11 11.01 7.43
C HIS A 37 9.18 10.50 6.31
N TYR A 38 8.55 9.38 6.58
CA TYR A 38 7.66 8.68 5.66
C TYR A 38 6.26 8.60 6.26
N ASN A 39 5.26 8.83 5.43
CA ASN A 39 3.87 8.47 5.72
C ASN A 39 3.44 7.44 4.67
N THR A 40 2.66 6.44 5.08
CA THR A 40 2.12 5.43 4.18
C THR A 40 0.64 5.25 4.38
N VAL A 41 -0.03 4.80 3.33
CA VAL A 41 -1.37 4.25 3.35
C VAL A 41 -1.34 2.85 2.76
N VAL A 42 -1.97 1.92 3.44
CA VAL A 42 -2.22 0.56 2.97
C VAL A 42 -3.70 0.46 2.65
N VAL A 43 -4.02 0.01 1.44
CA VAL A 43 -5.39 -0.28 1.01
C VAL A 43 -5.44 -1.74 0.59
N SER A 44 -6.41 -2.52 1.07
CA SER A 44 -6.50 -3.94 0.71
C SER A 44 -7.93 -4.43 0.59
N GLU A 45 -8.05 -5.57 -0.08
CA GLU A 45 -9.24 -6.42 -0.08
C GLU A 45 -9.37 -7.19 1.24
N ASN A 46 -10.43 -7.97 1.39
CA ASN A 46 -10.52 -8.91 2.51
C ASN A 46 -9.58 -10.11 2.25
N PHE A 47 -8.58 -10.27 3.12
CA PHE A 47 -7.63 -11.38 3.09
C PHE A 47 -7.72 -12.29 4.32
N ILE A 48 -8.53 -11.94 5.33
CA ILE A 48 -8.59 -12.69 6.60
C ILE A 48 -9.20 -14.08 6.39
N GLU A 49 -10.29 -14.18 5.62
CA GLU A 49 -10.93 -15.47 5.33
C GLU A 49 -10.17 -16.29 4.28
N ALA A 50 -9.52 -15.60 3.33
CA ALA A 50 -8.81 -16.22 2.23
C ALA A 50 -7.39 -16.68 2.62
N GLY A 51 -6.85 -16.18 3.73
CA GLY A 51 -5.47 -16.40 4.18
C GLY A 51 -4.47 -15.44 3.52
N GLU A 52 -4.70 -15.09 2.26
CA GLU A 52 -3.91 -14.12 1.50
C GLU A 52 -4.82 -13.25 0.63
N GLY A 53 -4.38 -12.04 0.30
CA GLY A 53 -5.07 -11.15 -0.62
C GLY A 53 -4.17 -10.04 -1.14
N LEU A 54 -4.70 -9.21 -2.03
CA LEU A 54 -3.95 -8.11 -2.62
C LEU A 54 -4.09 -6.82 -1.79
N ALA A 55 -3.01 -6.06 -1.75
CA ALA A 55 -2.97 -4.72 -1.21
C ALA A 55 -2.23 -3.77 -2.16
N THR A 56 -2.60 -2.50 -2.12
CA THR A 56 -1.86 -1.40 -2.73
C THR A 56 -1.35 -0.51 -1.63
N VAL A 57 -0.05 -0.21 -1.66
CA VAL A 57 0.62 0.64 -0.69
C VAL A 57 1.08 1.91 -1.39
N ARG A 58 0.82 3.08 -0.78
CA ARG A 58 1.45 4.34 -1.21
C ARG A 58 2.30 4.91 -0.10
N VAL A 59 3.56 5.21 -0.42
CA VAL A 59 4.49 5.86 0.51
C VAL A 59 4.79 7.28 0.03
N LYS A 60 4.67 8.24 0.94
CA LYS A 60 4.93 9.66 0.74
C LYS A 60 6.04 10.11 1.66
N TYR A 61 7.04 10.79 1.12
CA TYR A 61 8.21 11.25 1.86
C TYR A 61 8.81 12.51 1.24
N ASN A 62 9.64 13.22 2.02
CA ASN A 62 10.38 14.38 1.53
C ASN A 62 11.87 14.05 1.52
N LEU A 63 12.51 14.24 0.36
CA LEU A 63 13.95 14.07 0.21
C LEU A 63 14.50 15.28 -0.54
N ASP A 64 15.54 15.91 0.01
CA ASP A 64 16.17 17.12 -0.56
C ASP A 64 15.18 18.27 -0.85
N GLY A 65 14.18 18.45 0.01
CA GLY A 65 13.15 19.47 -0.15
C GLY A 65 12.10 19.18 -1.22
N LEU A 66 12.11 17.99 -1.82
CA LEU A 66 11.13 17.53 -2.80
C LEU A 66 10.24 16.45 -2.20
N THR A 67 8.92 16.63 -2.33
CA THR A 67 7.95 15.57 -2.02
C THR A 67 7.99 14.50 -3.09
N LYS A 68 8.13 13.24 -2.66
CA LYS A 68 8.05 12.05 -3.48
C LYS A 68 6.89 11.19 -3.01
N MET A 69 6.26 10.52 -3.96
CA MET A 69 5.23 9.53 -3.66
C MET A 69 5.38 8.35 -4.60
N VAL A 70 5.39 7.16 -4.02
CA VAL A 70 5.49 5.90 -4.72
C VAL A 70 4.28 5.04 -4.42
N GLU A 71 3.94 4.15 -5.34
CA GLU A 71 2.91 3.13 -5.22
C GLU A 71 3.53 1.78 -5.57
N PHE A 72 3.16 0.74 -4.83
CA PHE A 72 3.50 -0.63 -5.16
C PHE A 72 2.39 -1.58 -4.68
N ASP A 73 2.30 -2.73 -5.36
CA ASP A 73 1.44 -3.82 -4.94
C ASP A 73 2.12 -4.60 -3.81
N ALA A 74 1.30 -5.15 -2.90
CA ALA A 74 1.76 -5.99 -1.81
C ALA A 74 0.85 -7.21 -1.64
N LEU A 75 1.44 -8.31 -1.19
CA LEU A 75 0.68 -9.48 -0.73
C LEU A 75 0.32 -9.28 0.74
N ALA A 76 -0.98 -9.24 1.03
CA ALA A 76 -1.51 -9.17 2.38
C ALA A 76 -1.75 -10.58 2.93
N SER A 77 -1.36 -10.83 4.17
CA SER A 77 -1.68 -12.06 4.89
C SER A 77 -1.88 -11.80 6.38
N PHE A 78 -2.43 -12.79 7.07
CA PHE A 78 -2.89 -12.69 8.46
C PHE A 78 -2.44 -13.90 9.27
N GLU A 79 -1.91 -13.65 10.48
CA GLU A 79 -1.64 -14.69 11.47
C GLU A 79 -2.29 -14.36 12.81
N SER A 80 -2.99 -15.34 13.39
CA SER A 80 -3.70 -15.19 14.65
C SER A 80 -2.97 -15.84 15.81
N TYR A 81 -2.92 -15.15 16.95
CA TYR A 81 -2.41 -15.63 18.22
C TYR A 81 -3.45 -15.47 19.33
N ASP A 82 -3.19 -16.05 20.52
CA ASP A 82 -4.16 -16.08 21.62
C ASP A 82 -4.66 -14.69 22.05
N GLN A 83 -3.81 -13.67 22.02
CA GLN A 83 -4.12 -12.33 22.53
C GLN A 83 -4.05 -11.21 21.48
N TYR A 84 -3.50 -11.52 20.32
CA TYR A 84 -3.24 -10.54 19.26
C TYR A 84 -3.26 -11.23 17.89
N PHE A 85 -3.27 -10.44 16.85
CA PHE A 85 -3.05 -10.91 15.49
C PHE A 85 -2.03 -10.03 14.79
N GLU A 86 -1.43 -10.57 13.74
CA GLU A 86 -0.45 -9.90 12.91
C GLU A 86 -0.96 -9.82 11.48
N LEU A 87 -0.81 -8.63 10.89
CA LEU A 87 -1.01 -8.37 9.47
C LEU A 87 0.34 -8.18 8.82
N TYR A 88 0.53 -8.88 7.70
CA TYR A 88 1.74 -8.81 6.90
C TYR A 88 1.39 -8.23 5.54
N PHE A 89 2.07 -7.16 5.14
CA PHE A 89 2.00 -6.59 3.80
C PHE A 89 3.37 -6.68 3.17
N MET A 90 3.55 -7.70 2.33
CA MET A 90 4.83 -7.99 1.68
C MET A 90 4.87 -7.24 0.34
N GLY A 91 5.65 -6.18 0.26
CA GLY A 91 5.81 -5.38 -0.96
C GLY A 91 6.33 -6.25 -2.11
N GLY A 92 5.83 -6.02 -3.32
CA GLY A 92 6.29 -6.68 -4.54
C GLY A 92 7.69 -6.22 -4.97
N ASP A 93 8.07 -6.57 -6.20
CA ASP A 93 9.40 -6.29 -6.73
C ASP A 93 9.59 -4.82 -7.15
N ASP A 94 8.52 -4.19 -7.64
CA ASP A 94 8.57 -2.91 -8.33
C ASP A 94 7.73 -1.84 -7.63
N ALA A 95 8.24 -0.60 -7.62
CA ALA A 95 7.51 0.60 -7.21
C ALA A 95 7.39 1.61 -8.37
N ALA A 96 6.21 2.20 -8.51
CA ALA A 96 5.93 3.27 -9.47
C ALA A 96 5.90 4.64 -8.78
N PHE A 97 6.57 5.63 -9.35
CA PHE A 97 6.49 7.01 -8.86
C PHE A 97 5.18 7.66 -9.31
N ILE A 98 4.34 8.02 -8.35
CA ILE A 98 3.14 8.85 -8.56
C ILE A 98 3.53 10.34 -8.59
N THR A 99 4.51 10.74 -7.77
CA THR A 99 5.05 12.10 -7.75
C THR A 99 6.57 12.05 -7.58
N GLY A 100 7.27 12.86 -8.37
CA GLY A 100 8.74 12.89 -8.40
C GLY A 100 9.33 11.78 -9.26
N SER A 101 10.59 11.44 -9.02
CA SER A 101 11.29 10.34 -9.69
C SER A 101 12.46 9.83 -8.83
N GLY A 102 12.96 8.64 -9.15
CA GLY A 102 14.11 8.04 -8.49
C GLY A 102 14.09 6.52 -8.56
N SER A 103 14.73 5.90 -7.57
CA SER A 103 14.62 4.49 -7.25
C SER A 103 13.94 4.37 -5.90
N TYR A 104 13.11 3.35 -5.73
CA TYR A 104 12.49 2.99 -4.47
C TYR A 104 12.38 1.47 -4.40
N THR A 105 12.80 0.88 -3.30
CA THR A 105 12.57 -0.54 -3.02
C THR A 105 11.27 -0.62 -2.23
N PRO A 106 10.25 -1.35 -2.69
CA PRO A 106 9.03 -1.59 -1.91
C PRO A 106 9.35 -2.02 -0.48
N ASP A 107 8.56 -1.54 0.48
CA ASP A 107 8.68 -1.92 1.89
C ASP A 107 7.79 -3.13 2.22
N ASN A 108 8.21 -3.90 3.21
CA ASN A 108 7.35 -4.85 3.90
C ASN A 108 6.88 -4.28 5.23
N PHE A 109 5.62 -4.52 5.58
CA PHE A 109 5.03 -4.05 6.83
C PHE A 109 4.54 -5.25 7.65
N LEU A 110 4.94 -5.28 8.92
CA LEU A 110 4.40 -6.18 9.94
C LEU A 110 3.68 -5.35 10.98
N LEU A 111 2.41 -5.63 11.20
CA LEU A 111 1.54 -4.83 12.06
C LEU A 111 0.82 -5.74 13.06
N THR A 112 0.89 -5.39 14.34
CA THR A 112 0.33 -6.18 15.43
C THR A 112 -0.84 -5.43 16.05
N TYR A 113 -1.97 -6.11 16.19
CA TYR A 113 -3.19 -5.59 16.78
C TYR A 113 -3.73 -6.55 17.84
N ASP A 114 -4.43 -6.04 18.84
CA ASP A 114 -5.27 -6.88 19.69
C ASP A 114 -6.60 -7.22 18.99
N TRP A 115 -7.33 -8.20 19.55
CA TRP A 115 -8.62 -8.62 19.02
C TRP A 115 -9.73 -7.57 19.15
N ASP A 116 -9.52 -6.49 19.90
CA ASP A 116 -10.42 -5.34 19.97
C ASP A 116 -10.13 -4.32 18.84
N GLY A 117 -9.10 -4.58 18.02
CA GLY A 117 -8.70 -3.73 16.90
C GLY A 117 -7.74 -2.60 17.29
N ASN A 118 -7.18 -2.61 18.50
CA ASN A 118 -6.20 -1.61 18.90
C ASN A 118 -4.81 -1.96 18.35
N TYR A 119 -4.15 -0.97 17.77
CA TYR A 119 -2.77 -1.09 17.34
C TYR A 119 -1.83 -1.27 18.53
N LEU A 120 -1.03 -2.33 18.52
CA LEU A 120 -0.05 -2.62 19.56
C LEU A 120 1.36 -2.20 19.16
N SER A 121 1.76 -2.54 17.94
CA SER A 121 3.09 -2.26 17.39
C SER A 121 3.14 -2.52 15.88
N GLY A 122 4.21 -2.07 15.24
CA GLY A 122 4.47 -2.41 13.86
C GLY A 122 5.88 -2.03 13.46
N VAL A 123 6.39 -2.71 12.44
CA VAL A 123 7.73 -2.48 11.89
C VAL A 123 7.70 -2.53 10.37
N THR A 124 8.62 -1.80 9.75
CA THR A 124 8.87 -1.82 8.30
C THR A 124 10.33 -2.11 8.00
N ALA A 125 10.56 -2.77 6.86
CA ALA A 125 11.88 -2.95 6.27
C ALA A 125 11.76 -3.07 4.75
N ASP A 126 12.76 -2.57 4.03
CA ASP A 126 12.86 -2.72 2.57
C ASP A 126 12.71 -4.20 2.16
N HIS A 127 12.08 -4.45 1.00
CA HIS A 127 11.86 -5.80 0.46
C HIS A 127 13.13 -6.65 0.47
N ASN A 128 14.22 -6.08 -0.04
CA ASN A 128 15.52 -6.73 -0.14
C ASN A 128 16.24 -6.90 1.21
N ALA A 129 15.76 -6.27 2.29
CA ALA A 129 16.37 -6.38 3.61
C ALA A 129 16.00 -7.72 4.27
N LEU A 130 14.81 -8.28 4.02
CA LEU A 130 14.38 -9.54 4.64
C LEU A 130 15.21 -10.76 4.24
N GLU A 131 15.92 -10.69 3.11
CA GLU A 131 16.83 -11.76 2.67
C GLU A 131 18.20 -11.72 3.36
N GLN A 132 18.47 -10.69 4.17
CA GLN A 132 19.77 -10.46 4.81
C GLN A 132 19.83 -11.05 6.22
N GLU A 133 21.02 -11.48 6.66
CA GLU A 133 21.21 -12.05 8.01
C GLU A 133 20.93 -11.07 9.14
N ASN A 134 21.01 -9.75 8.88
CA ASN A 134 20.72 -8.70 9.85
C ASN A 134 19.76 -7.68 9.23
N VAL A 135 18.46 -7.92 9.40
CA VAL A 135 17.43 -6.99 8.95
C VAL A 135 17.40 -5.77 9.89
N GLU A 136 17.50 -4.57 9.32
CA GLU A 136 17.25 -3.33 10.05
C GLU A 136 15.77 -2.96 9.91
N PHE A 137 15.05 -2.99 11.03
CA PHE A 137 13.66 -2.61 11.09
C PHE A 137 13.51 -1.17 11.56
N SER A 138 12.58 -0.44 10.96
CA SER A 138 12.10 0.85 11.48
C SER A 138 10.77 0.65 12.19
N ASP A 139 10.61 1.25 13.36
CA ASP A 139 9.34 1.26 14.08
C ASP A 139 8.29 2.07 13.29
N LEU A 140 7.10 1.50 13.16
CA LEU A 140 5.93 2.16 12.59
C LEU A 140 5.04 2.70 13.70
N ASP A 141 4.53 3.91 13.50
CA ASP A 141 3.46 4.47 14.30
C ASP A 141 2.17 4.51 13.48
N GLN A 142 1.05 4.05 14.05
CA GLN A 142 -0.26 4.23 13.44
C GLN A 142 -0.71 5.70 13.47
N ILE A 143 -1.28 6.18 12.37
CA ILE A 143 -1.99 7.44 12.30
C ILE A 143 -3.47 7.15 12.57
N MET A 144 -3.92 7.43 13.81
CA MET A 144 -5.30 7.13 14.20
C MET A 144 -6.34 7.93 13.41
N VAL A 145 -7.26 7.21 12.76
CA VAL A 145 -8.46 7.78 12.16
C VAL A 145 -9.45 8.15 13.28
N ARG A 146 -9.98 9.38 13.24
CA ARG A 146 -10.81 9.93 14.33
C ARG A 146 -12.30 9.83 14.02
N ASP A 147 -12.63 10.08 12.76
CA ASP A 147 -13.98 10.09 12.21
C ASP A 147 -13.89 10.00 10.67
N ALA A 148 -15.04 9.90 10.01
CA ALA A 148 -15.13 9.81 8.55
C ALA A 148 -14.54 11.02 7.81
N ASN A 149 -14.60 12.23 8.39
CA ASN A 149 -14.01 13.42 7.76
C ASN A 149 -12.48 13.37 7.83
N HIS A 150 -11.94 12.98 8.99
CA HIS A 150 -10.51 12.76 9.14
C HIS A 150 -10.00 11.68 8.16
N LEU A 151 -10.73 10.59 7.99
CA LEU A 151 -10.40 9.55 7.00
C LEU A 151 -10.35 10.11 5.58
N ARG A 152 -11.35 10.92 5.18
CA ARG A 152 -11.36 11.54 3.85
C ARG A 152 -10.22 12.53 3.65
N GLU A 153 -9.82 13.25 4.69
CA GLU A 153 -8.65 14.14 4.66
C GLU A 153 -7.37 13.35 4.43
N LEU A 154 -7.16 12.27 5.19
CA LEU A 154 -6.00 11.39 5.04
C LEU A 154 -5.95 10.74 3.65
N ILE A 155 -7.07 10.23 3.13
CA ILE A 155 -7.13 9.68 1.76
C ILE A 155 -6.68 10.71 0.72
N LYS A 156 -7.08 11.97 0.86
CA LYS A 156 -6.69 13.05 -0.07
C LYS A 156 -5.21 13.41 -0.01
N GLU A 157 -4.48 13.00 1.04
CA GLU A 157 -3.03 13.18 1.08
C GLU A 157 -2.27 12.23 0.14
N PHE A 158 -2.90 11.12 -0.25
CA PHE A 158 -2.31 10.04 -1.05
C PHE A 158 -3.01 9.82 -2.39
N TYR A 159 -4.32 10.07 -2.47
CA TYR A 159 -5.15 9.80 -3.65
C TYR A 159 -5.89 11.05 -4.12
N SER A 160 -5.98 11.18 -5.43
CA SER A 160 -6.70 12.22 -6.15
C SER A 160 -7.95 11.65 -6.83
N SER A 161 -8.88 12.51 -7.25
CA SER A 161 -10.07 12.07 -7.98
C SER A 161 -9.79 11.46 -9.36
N ASN A 162 -8.54 11.52 -9.84
CA ASN A 162 -8.13 10.87 -11.09
C ASN A 162 -7.67 9.43 -10.86
N ASP A 163 -7.40 9.03 -9.62
CA ASP A 163 -7.02 7.67 -9.29
C ASP A 163 -8.25 6.75 -9.42
N PRO A 164 -8.15 5.62 -10.15
CA PRO A 164 -9.29 4.73 -10.37
C PRO A 164 -10.01 4.28 -9.09
N ILE A 165 -9.25 4.04 -8.02
CA ILE A 165 -9.76 3.57 -6.72
C ILE A 165 -10.35 4.68 -5.84
N TYR A 166 -10.15 5.96 -6.17
CA TYR A 166 -10.51 7.08 -5.30
C TYR A 166 -11.98 7.09 -4.90
N ARG A 167 -12.87 6.76 -5.84
CA ARG A 167 -14.30 6.70 -5.56
C ARG A 167 -14.61 5.65 -4.50
N ASP A 168 -13.99 4.48 -4.60
CA ASP A 168 -14.24 3.37 -3.69
C ASP A 168 -13.70 3.68 -2.30
N LEU A 169 -12.55 4.36 -2.21
CA LEU A 169 -12.03 4.90 -0.94
C LEU A 169 -13.00 5.91 -0.29
N MET A 170 -13.61 6.80 -1.08
CA MET A 170 -14.60 7.76 -0.55
C MET A 170 -15.89 7.06 -0.09
N VAL A 171 -16.31 5.99 -0.78
CA VAL A 171 -17.45 5.16 -0.38
C VAL A 171 -17.13 4.40 0.90
N TYR A 172 -15.94 3.80 1.00
CA TYR A 172 -15.46 3.17 2.24
C TYR A 172 -15.53 4.15 3.41
N ALA A 173 -15.02 5.37 3.24
CA ALA A 173 -15.05 6.37 4.30
C ALA A 173 -16.46 6.78 4.75
N SER A 174 -17.48 6.70 3.87
CA SER A 174 -18.87 7.01 4.23
C SER A 174 -19.54 5.96 5.12
N GLN A 175 -18.91 4.79 5.32
CA GLN A 175 -19.43 3.78 6.24
C GLN A 175 -19.27 4.18 7.72
N PHE A 176 -18.46 5.21 7.99
CA PHE A 176 -18.15 5.72 9.33
C PHE A 176 -18.84 7.06 9.64
N ASP A 177 -19.78 7.51 8.80
CA ASP A 177 -20.57 8.74 9.00
C ASP A 177 -21.65 8.60 10.10
#